data_AF-A0A2B7XGT3-F1
#
_entry.id   AF-A0A2B7XGT3-F1
#
_cell.length_a   1.000
_cell.length_b   1.000
_cell.length_c   1.000
_cell.angle_alpha   90.00
_cell.angle_beta   90.00
_cell.angle_gamma   90.00
#
_symmetry.space_group_name_H-M   'P 1'
#
loop_
_entity.id
_entity.type
_entity.pdbx_description
1 polymer ?
#
loop_
_entity_poly.entity_id
_entity_poly.type
_entity_poly.pdbx_seq_one_letter_code
_entity_poly.pdbx_strand_id
1 'polypeptide(L)'
;MPNPHPPQSLLKQFTNYTNSGIGLENFLRLIQSICQVISASAISAAEAEPWTKAFTNLALSRRYFRYFQFIDCFERAWAIFSGQDTVAASGYVLRTMAVGEWSCLGGYILLEAFTILDALNIYPSPLAEQVLLESYKFWFYSMVFAIVGIIWQLFVPVSSPKTQQTKSNNVKQADEKKGSERVTEKTSDEANAAAAGNTNTNTTRLLTELVALGCDILIPIQSLGWLDVDDLTVGSAAVVSTLLMGKYKWAKVQAQGGAL
;
A
#
# COMPACT_ATOMS: atom_id res chain seq x y z
N MET A 1 -0.73 35.13 -14.35
CA MET A 1 -1.00 34.70 -12.96
C MET A 1 -1.85 33.44 -13.05
N PRO A 2 -1.40 32.28 -12.54
CA PRO A 2 -2.28 31.12 -12.48
C PRO A 2 -3.38 31.43 -11.47
N ASN A 3 -4.62 31.31 -11.93
CA ASN A 3 -5.82 31.60 -11.15
C ASN A 3 -5.89 30.58 -10.00
N PRO A 4 -6.06 30.99 -8.73
CA PRO A 4 -6.27 30.02 -7.66
C PRO A 4 -7.62 29.34 -7.90
N HIS A 5 -7.60 28.07 -8.29
CA HIS A 5 -8.82 27.27 -8.41
C HIS A 5 -9.57 27.30 -7.06
N PRO A 6 -10.89 27.53 -7.05
CA PRO A 6 -11.66 27.49 -5.81
C PRO A 6 -11.52 26.10 -5.17
N PRO A 7 -11.48 26.02 -3.83
CA PRO A 7 -11.39 24.74 -3.14
C PRO A 7 -12.53 23.83 -3.59
N GLN A 8 -12.19 22.64 -4.09
CA GLN A 8 -13.17 21.67 -4.57
C GLN A 8 -14.10 21.25 -3.42
N SER A 9 -15.41 21.13 -3.70
CA SER A 9 -16.37 20.67 -2.70
C SER A 9 -16.00 19.28 -2.18
N LEU A 10 -16.30 19.00 -0.89
CA LEU A 10 -15.98 17.71 -0.27
C LEU A 10 -16.63 16.54 -1.01
N LEU A 11 -17.84 16.73 -1.54
CA LEU A 11 -18.53 15.73 -2.36
C LEU A 11 -17.71 15.41 -3.61
N LYS A 12 -17.21 16.42 -4.33
CA LYS A 12 -16.37 16.20 -5.52
C LYS A 12 -15.07 15.47 -5.17
N GLN A 13 -14.43 15.84 -4.07
CA GLN A 13 -13.22 15.13 -3.60
C GLN A 13 -13.52 13.67 -3.26
N PHE A 14 -14.66 13.40 -2.60
CA PHE A 14 -15.11 12.04 -2.31
C PHE A 14 -15.36 11.24 -3.58
N THR A 15 -16.06 11.82 -4.56
CA THR A 15 -16.28 11.20 -5.88
C THR A 15 -14.96 10.88 -6.57
N ASN A 16 -13.99 11.80 -6.58
CA ASN A 16 -12.66 11.53 -7.14
C ASN A 16 -11.98 10.36 -6.43
N TYR A 17 -12.09 10.30 -5.10
CA TYR A 17 -11.49 9.25 -4.30
C TYR A 17 -12.09 7.88 -4.62
N THR A 18 -13.41 7.75 -4.60
CA THR A 18 -14.10 6.48 -4.87
C THR A 18 -14.04 6.05 -6.33
N ASN A 19 -13.82 6.97 -7.26
CA ASN A 19 -13.64 6.66 -8.68
C ASN A 19 -12.18 6.32 -9.04
N SER A 20 -11.24 6.54 -8.12
CA SER A 20 -9.85 6.09 -8.29
C SER A 20 -9.69 4.65 -7.78
N GLY A 21 -8.86 3.83 -8.46
CA GLY A 21 -8.59 2.46 -8.01
C GLY A 21 -8.01 2.41 -6.59
N ILE A 22 -7.03 3.26 -6.30
CA ILE A 22 -6.39 3.39 -4.99
C ILE A 22 -7.38 3.78 -3.89
N GLY A 23 -8.23 4.78 -4.17
CA GLY A 23 -9.19 5.27 -3.18
C GLY A 23 -10.37 4.34 -2.96
N LEU A 24 -10.86 3.68 -4.01
CA LEU A 24 -11.91 2.66 -3.91
C LEU A 24 -11.43 1.45 -3.10
N GLU A 25 -10.23 0.92 -3.38
CA GLU A 25 -9.65 -0.19 -2.62
C GLU A 25 -9.54 0.16 -1.12
N ASN A 26 -9.08 1.37 -0.81
CA ASN A 26 -8.97 1.82 0.58
C ASN A 26 -10.33 1.99 1.25
N PHE A 27 -11.33 2.49 0.52
CA PHE A 27 -12.68 2.62 1.03
C PHE A 27 -13.29 1.24 1.31
N LEU A 28 -13.13 0.27 0.40
CA LEU A 28 -13.55 -1.11 0.62
C LEU A 28 -12.84 -1.74 1.84
N ARG A 29 -11.55 -1.47 2.02
CA ARG A 29 -10.78 -1.90 3.21
C ARG A 29 -11.39 -1.34 4.50
N LEU A 30 -11.78 -0.08 4.49
CA LEU A 30 -12.38 0.58 5.65
C LEU A 30 -13.72 -0.06 6.00
N ILE A 31 -14.61 -0.25 5.02
CA ILE A 31 -15.91 -0.88 5.23
C ILE A 31 -15.74 -2.33 5.70
N GLN A 32 -14.81 -3.08 5.08
CA GLN A 32 -14.48 -4.44 5.51
C GLN A 32 -14.10 -4.47 7.00
N SER A 33 -13.18 -3.59 7.42
CA SER A 33 -12.66 -3.57 8.79
C SER A 33 -13.75 -3.15 9.79
N ILE A 34 -14.62 -2.20 9.42
CA ILE A 34 -15.79 -1.82 10.24
C ILE A 34 -16.76 -3.00 10.39
N CYS A 35 -17.08 -3.71 9.30
CA CYS A 35 -17.94 -4.90 9.36
C CYS A 35 -17.33 -6.00 10.23
N GLN A 36 -16.00 -6.19 10.20
CA GLN A 36 -15.30 -7.13 11.09
C GLN A 36 -15.45 -6.74 12.57
N VAL A 37 -15.27 -5.46 12.90
CA VAL A 37 -15.46 -4.95 14.28
C VAL A 37 -16.89 -5.15 14.77
N ILE A 38 -17.89 -4.85 13.92
CA ILE A 38 -19.31 -5.04 14.28
C ILE A 38 -19.60 -6.53 14.49
N SER A 39 -19.08 -7.40 13.62
CA SER A 39 -19.23 -8.86 13.76
C SER A 39 -18.63 -9.36 15.07
N ALA A 40 -17.41 -8.93 15.39
CA ALA A 40 -16.71 -9.32 16.63
C ALA A 40 -17.35 -8.76 17.90
N SER A 41 -18.14 -7.68 17.79
CA SER A 41 -18.86 -7.06 18.91
C SER A 41 -20.30 -7.58 19.08
N ALA A 42 -20.76 -8.45 18.18
CA ALA A 42 -22.12 -8.97 18.22
C ALA A 42 -22.35 -9.90 19.42
N ILE A 43 -23.54 -9.83 20.02
CA ILE A 43 -23.87 -10.61 21.22
C ILE A 43 -24.24 -12.05 20.84
N SER A 44 -24.80 -12.23 19.65
CA SER A 44 -25.22 -13.55 19.14
C SER A 44 -24.62 -13.85 17.77
N ALA A 45 -24.47 -15.15 17.47
CA ALA A 45 -24.00 -15.60 16.16
C ALA A 45 -24.93 -15.17 15.01
N ALA A 46 -26.24 -15.08 15.26
CA ALA A 46 -27.22 -14.63 14.28
C ALA A 46 -27.06 -13.14 13.92
N GLU A 47 -26.65 -12.32 14.88
CA GLU A 47 -26.31 -10.91 14.64
C GLU A 47 -24.97 -10.76 13.91
N ALA A 48 -23.99 -11.62 14.21
CA ALA A 48 -22.65 -11.59 13.59
C ALA A 48 -22.66 -12.04 12.12
N GLU A 49 -23.46 -13.06 11.78
CA GLU A 49 -23.49 -13.71 10.47
C GLU A 49 -23.55 -12.76 9.25
N PRO A 50 -24.47 -11.78 9.16
CA PRO A 50 -24.51 -10.87 8.02
C PRO A 50 -23.25 -10.02 7.89
N TRP A 51 -22.67 -9.58 9.00
CA TRP A 51 -21.43 -8.80 9.01
C TRP A 51 -20.24 -9.64 8.61
N THR A 52 -20.20 -10.91 9.04
CA THR A 52 -19.20 -11.89 8.60
C THR A 52 -19.25 -12.11 7.11
N LYS A 53 -20.45 -12.31 6.54
CA LYS A 53 -20.63 -12.40 5.09
C LYS A 53 -20.19 -11.11 4.38
N ALA A 54 -20.49 -9.95 4.94
CA ALA A 54 -20.11 -8.67 4.34
C ALA A 54 -18.58 -8.50 4.29
N PHE A 55 -17.87 -8.66 5.42
CA PHE A 55 -16.43 -8.42 5.42
C PHE A 55 -15.66 -9.49 4.64
N THR A 56 -16.09 -10.76 4.64
CA THR A 56 -15.45 -11.82 3.85
C THR A 56 -15.58 -11.57 2.36
N ASN A 57 -16.76 -11.17 1.88
CA ASN A 57 -16.96 -10.82 0.47
C ASN A 57 -16.21 -9.54 0.07
N LEU A 58 -16.12 -8.55 0.95
CA LEU A 58 -15.32 -7.35 0.71
C LEU A 58 -13.81 -7.66 0.66
N ALA A 59 -13.33 -8.55 1.53
CA ALA A 59 -11.96 -9.04 1.50
C ALA A 59 -11.65 -9.75 0.18
N LEU A 60 -12.54 -10.65 -0.26
CA LEU A 60 -12.44 -11.32 -1.55
C LEU A 60 -12.46 -10.31 -2.71
N SER A 61 -13.34 -9.32 -2.66
CA SER A 61 -13.43 -8.26 -3.68
C SER A 61 -12.12 -7.50 -3.83
N ARG A 62 -11.45 -7.19 -2.72
CA ARG A 62 -10.15 -6.50 -2.70
C ARG A 62 -9.02 -7.35 -3.28
N ARG A 63 -9.10 -8.69 -3.23
CA ARG A 63 -8.13 -9.56 -3.91
C ARG A 63 -8.11 -9.31 -5.42
N TYR A 64 -9.24 -9.00 -6.04
CA TYR A 64 -9.28 -8.68 -7.47
C TYR A 64 -8.54 -7.38 -7.82
N PHE A 65 -8.66 -6.34 -6.98
CA PHE A 65 -7.93 -5.08 -7.19
C PHE A 65 -6.41 -5.28 -7.15
N ARG A 66 -5.95 -6.26 -6.38
CA ARG A 66 -4.52 -6.54 -6.18
C ARG A 66 -3.99 -7.68 -7.05
N TYR A 67 -4.83 -8.33 -7.84
CA TYR A 67 -4.53 -9.62 -8.47
C TYR A 67 -3.21 -9.63 -9.26
N PHE A 68 -2.93 -8.57 -10.02
CA PHE A 68 -1.69 -8.43 -10.80
C PHE A 68 -0.62 -7.53 -10.15
N GLN A 69 -0.89 -6.97 -8.98
CA GLN A 69 0.04 -6.05 -8.31
C GLN A 69 1.35 -6.72 -7.88
N PHE A 70 1.41 -8.05 -7.85
CA PHE A 70 2.67 -8.77 -7.63
C PHE A 70 3.71 -8.43 -8.71
N ILE A 71 3.26 -8.12 -9.95
CA ILE A 71 4.15 -7.73 -11.05
C ILE A 71 4.83 -6.41 -10.70
N ASP A 72 4.06 -5.42 -10.27
CA ASP A 72 4.58 -4.10 -9.87
C ASP A 72 5.53 -4.22 -8.68
N CYS A 73 5.22 -5.12 -7.73
CA CYS A 73 6.09 -5.41 -6.59
C CYS A 73 7.45 -5.98 -7.04
N PHE A 74 7.45 -6.97 -7.94
CA PHE A 74 8.69 -7.55 -8.44
C PHE A 74 9.46 -6.61 -9.37
N GLU A 75 8.77 -5.82 -10.20
CA GLU A 75 9.40 -4.77 -11.01
C GLU A 75 10.10 -3.74 -10.12
N ARG A 76 9.43 -3.31 -9.05
CA ARG A 76 10.02 -2.37 -8.08
C ARG A 76 11.19 -2.98 -7.32
N ALA A 77 11.08 -4.22 -6.85
CA ALA A 77 12.18 -4.93 -6.21
C ALA A 77 13.40 -5.01 -7.16
N TRP A 78 13.15 -5.30 -8.44
CA TRP A 78 14.19 -5.35 -9.47
C TRP A 78 14.80 -3.97 -9.78
N ALA A 79 14.00 -2.91 -9.85
CA ALA A 79 14.49 -1.55 -10.07
C ALA A 79 15.41 -1.08 -8.93
N ILE A 80 15.05 -1.38 -7.67
CA ILE A 80 15.88 -1.10 -6.50
C ILE A 80 17.15 -1.97 -6.51
N PHE A 81 17.01 -3.25 -6.84
CA PHE A 81 18.13 -4.19 -6.93
C PHE A 81 19.10 -3.86 -8.07
N SER A 82 18.65 -3.30 -9.19
CA SER A 82 19.50 -2.91 -10.33
C SER A 82 20.07 -1.50 -10.20
N GLY A 83 19.64 -0.72 -9.21
CA GLY A 83 20.11 0.65 -9.00
C GLY A 83 19.40 1.71 -9.84
N GLN A 84 18.26 1.36 -10.43
CA GLN A 84 17.43 2.28 -11.23
C GLN A 84 16.52 3.15 -10.35
N ASP A 85 16.17 2.68 -9.15
CA ASP A 85 15.36 3.43 -8.19
C ASP A 85 16.20 4.35 -7.29
N THR A 86 15.65 5.51 -6.93
CA THR A 86 16.26 6.48 -6.01
C THR A 86 16.61 5.92 -4.64
N VAL A 87 15.86 4.92 -4.15
CA VAL A 87 16.15 4.22 -2.88
C VAL A 87 17.49 3.49 -2.93
N ALA A 88 17.98 3.12 -4.12
CA ALA A 88 19.29 2.49 -4.27
C ALA A 88 20.45 3.42 -3.87
N ALA A 89 20.23 4.74 -3.89
CA ALA A 89 21.21 5.73 -3.44
C ALA A 89 21.22 5.92 -1.90
N SER A 90 20.23 5.38 -1.19
CA SER A 90 20.05 5.59 0.26
C SER A 90 20.88 4.65 1.15
N GLY A 91 21.92 4.02 0.57
CA GLY A 91 22.83 3.11 1.26
C GLY A 91 22.43 1.63 1.16
N TYR A 92 23.41 0.76 1.40
CA TYR A 92 23.26 -0.70 1.22
C TYR A 92 22.14 -1.28 2.10
N VAL A 93 22.08 -0.88 3.37
CA VAL A 93 21.07 -1.39 4.32
C VAL A 93 19.66 -1.07 3.84
N LEU A 94 19.35 0.19 3.54
CA LEU A 94 18.00 0.56 3.12
C LEU A 94 17.62 -0.09 1.79
N ARG A 95 18.58 -0.22 0.86
CA ARG A 95 18.37 -0.95 -0.39
C ARG A 95 18.01 -2.42 -0.13
N THR A 96 18.75 -3.11 0.74
CA THR A 96 18.45 -4.52 1.07
C THR A 96 17.09 -4.70 1.73
N MET A 97 16.72 -3.82 2.67
CA MET A 97 15.41 -3.85 3.32
C MET A 97 14.29 -3.62 2.30
N ALA A 98 14.44 -2.63 1.42
CA ALA A 98 13.44 -2.33 0.40
C ALA A 98 13.31 -3.47 -0.63
N VAL A 99 14.42 -4.09 -1.07
CA VAL A 99 14.33 -5.28 -1.95
C VAL A 99 13.61 -6.43 -1.24
N GLY A 100 13.90 -6.66 0.04
CA GLY A 100 13.23 -7.68 0.86
C GLY A 100 11.73 -7.41 0.99
N GLU A 101 11.35 -6.18 1.34
CA GLU A 101 9.97 -5.73 1.44
C GLU A 101 9.19 -6.02 0.15
N TRP A 102 9.64 -5.48 -1.00
CA TRP A 102 8.91 -5.62 -2.26
C TRP A 102 8.90 -7.05 -2.80
N SER A 103 9.96 -7.82 -2.56
CA SER A 103 10.01 -9.25 -2.95
C SER A 103 9.03 -10.09 -2.13
N CYS A 104 9.00 -9.88 -0.80
CA CYS A 104 8.08 -10.59 0.07
C CYS A 104 6.63 -10.15 -0.15
N LEU A 105 6.37 -8.86 -0.36
CA LEU A 105 5.04 -8.37 -0.70
C LEU A 105 4.53 -8.97 -2.01
N GLY A 106 5.38 -9.01 -3.03
CA GLY A 106 5.07 -9.65 -4.31
C GLY A 106 4.77 -11.14 -4.14
N GLY A 107 5.57 -11.85 -3.32
CA GLY A 107 5.33 -13.25 -2.97
C GLY A 107 3.97 -13.48 -2.28
N TYR A 108 3.59 -12.62 -1.33
CA TYR A 108 2.27 -12.67 -0.69
C TYR A 108 1.14 -12.52 -1.72
N ILE A 109 1.19 -11.47 -2.55
CA ILE A 109 0.13 -11.19 -3.53
C ILE A 109 0.04 -12.31 -4.58
N LEU A 110 1.18 -12.84 -5.03
CA LEU A 110 1.24 -13.94 -6.00
C LEU A 110 0.59 -15.22 -5.43
N LEU A 111 0.95 -15.61 -4.21
CA LEU A 111 0.36 -16.78 -3.57
C LEU A 111 -1.13 -16.57 -3.26
N GLU A 112 -1.53 -15.38 -2.80
CA GLU A 112 -2.95 -15.03 -2.60
C GLU A 112 -3.73 -15.15 -3.93
N ALA A 113 -3.17 -14.68 -5.04
CA ALA A 113 -3.79 -14.78 -6.36
C ALA A 113 -4.05 -16.24 -6.79
N PHE A 114 -3.13 -17.16 -6.50
CA PHE A 114 -3.33 -18.59 -6.80
C PHE A 114 -4.43 -19.25 -5.97
N THR A 115 -4.81 -18.67 -4.84
CA THR A 115 -5.90 -19.19 -3.97
C THR A 115 -7.28 -18.66 -4.35
N ILE A 116 -7.42 -17.82 -5.39
CA ILE A 116 -8.68 -17.15 -5.68
C ILE A 116 -9.80 -18.08 -6.14
N LEU A 117 -9.46 -19.14 -6.90
CA LEU A 117 -10.43 -20.12 -7.40
C LEU A 117 -11.03 -20.96 -6.26
N ASP A 118 -10.21 -21.24 -5.25
CA ASP A 118 -10.63 -21.91 -4.03
C ASP A 118 -11.53 -20.98 -3.20
N ALA A 119 -11.12 -19.71 -3.02
CA ALA A 119 -11.92 -18.71 -2.30
C ALA A 119 -13.30 -18.45 -2.94
N LEU A 120 -13.43 -18.66 -4.25
CA LEU A 120 -14.69 -18.59 -5.00
C LEU A 120 -15.52 -19.89 -5.00
N ASN A 121 -15.02 -20.96 -4.38
CA ASN A 121 -15.61 -22.31 -4.45
C ASN A 121 -15.76 -22.85 -5.89
N ILE A 122 -14.95 -22.37 -6.84
CA ILE A 122 -14.95 -22.87 -8.23
C ILE A 122 -14.10 -24.14 -8.33
N TYR A 123 -12.92 -24.12 -7.72
CA TYR A 123 -12.02 -25.27 -7.66
C TYR A 123 -11.45 -25.41 -6.24
N PRO A 124 -12.19 -26.07 -5.33
CA PRO A 124 -11.73 -26.29 -3.97
C PRO A 124 -10.49 -27.17 -3.95
N SER A 125 -9.43 -26.72 -3.29
CA SER A 125 -8.15 -27.44 -3.24
C SER A 125 -7.64 -27.51 -1.80
N PRO A 126 -7.28 -28.71 -1.30
CA PRO A 126 -6.71 -28.84 0.04
C PRO A 126 -5.37 -28.12 0.19
N LEU A 127 -4.69 -27.82 -0.92
CA LEU A 127 -3.43 -27.06 -0.92
C LEU A 127 -3.67 -25.55 -0.81
N ALA A 128 -4.87 -25.05 -1.11
CA ALA A 128 -5.14 -23.62 -1.11
C ALA A 128 -4.99 -23.00 0.28
N GLU A 129 -5.43 -23.71 1.32
CA GLU A 129 -5.24 -23.27 2.72
C GLU A 129 -3.74 -23.16 3.06
N GLN A 130 -2.94 -24.18 2.70
CA GLN A 130 -1.49 -24.16 2.94
C GLN A 130 -0.82 -23.02 2.19
N VAL A 131 -1.15 -22.83 0.91
CA VAL A 131 -0.63 -21.74 0.08
C VAL A 131 -1.03 -20.38 0.67
N LEU A 132 -2.25 -20.24 1.18
CA LEU A 132 -2.71 -19.02 1.82
C LEU A 132 -1.94 -18.74 3.11
N LEU A 133 -1.67 -19.77 3.94
CA LEU A 133 -0.84 -19.62 5.13
C LEU A 133 0.60 -19.22 4.78
N GLU A 134 1.21 -19.82 3.75
CA GLU A 134 2.53 -19.39 3.28
C GLU A 134 2.51 -17.94 2.79
N SER A 135 1.43 -17.51 2.12
CA SER A 135 1.25 -16.10 1.72
C SER A 135 1.27 -15.15 2.93
N TYR A 136 0.61 -15.51 4.03
CA TYR A 136 0.60 -14.70 5.26
C TYR A 136 2.00 -14.57 5.88
N LYS A 137 2.85 -15.60 5.77
CA LYS A 137 4.26 -15.50 6.22
C LYS A 137 5.03 -14.50 5.37
N PHE A 138 4.89 -14.53 4.05
CA PHE A 138 5.51 -13.55 3.16
C PHE A 138 5.04 -12.13 3.45
N TRP A 139 3.75 -11.94 3.73
CA TRP A 139 3.23 -10.62 4.10
C TRP A 139 3.83 -10.12 5.42
N PHE A 140 3.92 -10.99 6.42
CA PHE A 140 4.59 -10.69 7.68
C PHE A 140 6.06 -10.28 7.45
N TYR A 141 6.83 -11.04 6.68
CA TYR A 141 8.24 -10.72 6.40
C TYR A 141 8.39 -9.39 5.66
N SER A 142 7.50 -9.09 4.72
CA SER A 142 7.46 -7.79 4.04
C SER A 142 7.32 -6.64 5.04
N MET A 143 6.40 -6.75 6.00
CA MET A 143 6.21 -5.71 7.01
C MET A 143 7.40 -5.58 7.95
N VAL A 144 8.05 -6.70 8.31
CA VAL A 144 9.28 -6.66 9.13
C VAL A 144 10.39 -5.90 8.39
N PHE A 145 10.62 -6.18 7.11
CA PHE A 145 11.60 -5.43 6.32
C PHE A 145 11.27 -3.93 6.24
N ALA A 146 9.99 -3.59 6.03
CA ALA A 146 9.54 -2.20 6.00
C ALA A 146 9.78 -1.50 7.36
N ILE A 147 9.41 -2.14 8.47
CA ILE A 147 9.62 -1.62 9.83
C ILE A 147 11.11 -1.37 10.10
N VAL A 148 11.97 -2.34 9.79
CA VAL A 148 13.43 -2.19 9.98
C VAL A 148 13.97 -1.07 9.09
N GLY A 149 13.50 -0.95 7.85
CA GLY A 149 13.87 0.14 6.95
C GLY A 149 13.46 1.53 7.46
N ILE A 150 12.27 1.66 8.03
CA ILE A 150 11.79 2.92 8.63
C ILE A 150 12.59 3.27 9.89
N ILE A 151 12.81 2.29 10.77
CA ILE A 151 13.63 2.45 11.98
C ILE A 151 15.03 2.93 11.58
N TRP A 152 15.65 2.30 10.58
CA TRP A 152 16.97 2.70 10.09
C TRP A 152 17.00 4.15 9.60
N GLN A 153 15.98 4.59 8.84
CA GLN A 153 15.86 5.98 8.38
C GLN A 153 15.67 7.00 9.51
N LEU A 154 15.02 6.60 10.61
CA LEU A 154 14.86 7.46 11.79
C LEU A 154 16.17 7.63 12.58
N PHE A 155 17.02 6.60 12.59
CA PHE A 155 18.29 6.61 13.35
C PHE A 155 19.50 7.10 12.55
N VAL A 156 19.48 6.95 11.22
CA VAL A 156 20.59 7.35 10.34
C VAL A 156 20.11 8.46 9.40
N PRO A 157 20.47 9.74 9.66
CA PRO A 157 20.17 10.83 8.74
C PRO A 157 20.82 10.54 7.38
N VAL A 158 20.00 10.27 6.36
CA VAL A 158 20.47 10.14 4.99
C VAL A 158 21.12 11.46 4.59
N SER A 159 22.45 11.45 4.40
CA SER A 159 23.15 12.59 3.81
C SER A 159 22.76 12.68 2.35
N SER A 160 21.96 13.69 1.98
CA SER A 160 21.61 13.94 0.58
C SER A 160 22.89 14.05 -0.27
N PRO A 161 23.02 13.29 -1.37
CA PRO A 161 24.09 13.52 -2.32
C PRO A 161 23.91 14.91 -2.94
N LYS A 162 24.95 15.73 -2.85
CA LYS A 162 25.04 17.08 -3.39
C LYS A 162 25.10 16.98 -4.92
N THR A 163 23.96 17.05 -5.62
CA THR A 163 23.97 17.14 -7.08
C THR A 163 24.53 18.49 -7.50
N GLN A 164 25.76 18.45 -8.02
CA GLN A 164 26.43 19.57 -8.66
C GLN A 164 25.60 20.07 -9.84
N GLN A 165 25.29 21.36 -9.83
CA GLN A 165 24.81 22.10 -10.98
C GLN A 165 25.84 21.99 -12.12
N THR A 166 25.42 21.56 -13.30
CA THR A 166 26.10 21.95 -14.54
C THR A 166 25.04 22.24 -15.61
N LYS A 167 25.12 23.46 -16.14
CA LYS A 167 24.28 24.09 -17.15
C LYS A 167 24.35 23.34 -18.49
N SER A 168 23.25 23.29 -19.26
CA SER A 168 23.24 23.71 -20.68
C SER A 168 21.83 23.69 -21.33
N ASN A 169 21.39 24.87 -21.74
CA ASN A 169 20.66 25.32 -22.95
C ASN A 169 19.68 24.45 -23.77
N ASN A 170 18.54 25.12 -24.07
CA ASN A 170 17.52 24.92 -25.11
C ASN A 170 17.99 24.43 -26.50
N VAL A 171 17.16 23.61 -27.20
CA VAL A 171 16.55 23.83 -28.54
C VAL A 171 15.38 22.83 -28.77
N LYS A 172 14.38 23.26 -29.56
CA LYS A 172 13.01 22.75 -29.80
C LYS A 172 12.86 21.61 -30.86
N GLN A 173 11.77 20.82 -30.70
CA GLN A 173 10.79 20.22 -31.68
C GLN A 173 11.30 19.47 -32.96
N ALA A 174 10.71 18.39 -33.50
CA ALA A 174 9.31 17.90 -33.52
C ALA A 174 9.18 16.38 -33.86
N ASP A 175 8.04 15.81 -33.44
CA ASP A 175 7.18 14.71 -33.98
C ASP A 175 7.73 13.41 -34.62
N GLU A 176 7.32 12.25 -34.08
CA GLU A 176 6.30 11.38 -34.71
C GLU A 176 5.82 10.20 -33.82
N LYS A 177 4.58 9.78 -34.11
CA LYS A 177 3.67 8.83 -33.43
C LYS A 177 4.22 7.41 -33.18
N LYS A 178 3.88 6.85 -32.00
CA LYS A 178 3.17 5.54 -31.91
C LYS A 178 2.63 5.29 -30.51
N GLY A 179 1.35 4.89 -30.45
CA GLY A 179 0.62 4.61 -29.21
C GLY A 179 1.16 3.41 -28.43
N SER A 180 1.12 3.54 -27.12
CA SER A 180 1.02 2.44 -26.17
C SER A 180 0.60 3.08 -24.84
N GLU A 181 -0.68 2.98 -24.53
CA GLU A 181 -1.27 3.48 -23.28
C GLU A 181 -0.87 2.51 -22.16
N ARG A 182 0.37 2.68 -21.67
CA ARG A 182 0.85 2.10 -20.41
C ARG A 182 0.50 3.07 -19.30
N VAL A 183 -0.55 2.77 -18.55
CA VAL A 183 -0.82 3.37 -17.25
C VAL A 183 0.24 2.83 -16.29
N THR A 184 1.41 3.47 -16.30
CA THR A 184 2.46 3.27 -15.30
C THR A 184 1.97 3.91 -14.01
N GLU A 185 1.35 3.10 -13.14
CA GLU A 185 0.96 3.52 -11.80
C GLU A 185 2.23 3.62 -10.94
N LYS A 186 2.92 4.75 -11.09
CA LYS A 186 4.12 5.11 -10.33
C LYS A 186 3.85 4.98 -8.83
N THR A 187 4.40 3.92 -8.25
CA THR A 187 4.49 3.74 -6.80
C THR A 187 5.83 4.23 -6.23
N SER A 188 6.64 4.97 -7.01
CA SER A 188 7.96 5.46 -6.60
C SER A 188 8.13 6.99 -6.64
N ASP A 189 7.06 7.78 -6.74
CA ASP A 189 7.11 9.25 -6.69
C ASP A 189 6.80 9.82 -5.28
N GLU A 190 7.43 9.28 -4.24
CA GLU A 190 7.33 9.85 -2.88
C GLU A 190 8.67 10.04 -2.17
N ALA A 191 9.79 9.90 -2.90
CA ALA A 191 11.12 10.17 -2.38
C ALA A 191 11.72 11.53 -2.81
N ASN A 192 11.12 12.29 -3.74
CA ASN A 192 11.75 13.51 -4.28
C ASN A 192 10.76 14.65 -4.60
N ALA A 193 9.94 15.06 -3.63
CA ALA A 193 9.17 16.32 -3.70
C ALA A 193 9.28 17.17 -2.42
N ALA A 194 10.40 17.06 -1.69
CA ALA A 194 10.67 17.89 -0.51
C ALA A 194 12.14 18.31 -0.43
N ALA A 195 12.72 18.71 -1.56
CA ALA A 195 14.04 19.35 -1.58
C ALA A 195 13.90 20.87 -1.40
N ALA A 196 13.42 21.30 -0.21
CA ALA A 196 13.63 22.62 0.42
C ALA A 196 12.56 22.88 1.49
N GLY A 197 12.61 22.12 2.59
CA GLY A 197 11.84 22.41 3.79
C GLY A 197 11.31 21.15 4.46
N ASN A 198 11.51 21.06 5.78
CA ASN A 198 10.70 20.27 6.70
C ASN A 198 11.16 18.82 7.00
N THR A 199 12.26 18.70 7.74
CA THR A 199 12.66 17.46 8.45
C THR A 199 11.53 16.89 9.32
N ASN A 200 10.68 17.73 9.91
CA ASN A 200 9.58 17.30 10.78
C ASN A 200 8.45 16.57 10.02
N THR A 201 8.20 16.90 8.75
CA THR A 201 7.15 16.20 7.97
C THR A 201 7.58 14.82 7.53
N ASN A 202 8.87 14.61 7.27
CA ASN A 202 9.38 13.28 6.92
C ASN A 202 9.30 12.35 8.14
N THR A 203 9.71 12.83 9.32
CA THR A 203 9.62 12.04 10.55
C THR A 203 8.18 11.69 10.92
N THR A 204 7.25 12.65 10.85
CA THR A 204 5.83 12.38 11.15
C THR A 204 5.18 11.42 10.16
N ARG A 205 5.59 11.46 8.89
CA ARG A 205 5.19 10.47 7.88
C ARG A 205 5.72 9.07 8.21
N LEU A 206 7.03 8.94 8.45
CA LEU A 206 7.66 7.66 8.79
C LEU A 206 7.04 7.04 10.05
N LEU A 207 6.75 7.86 11.08
CA LEU A 207 6.06 7.40 12.28
C LEU A 207 4.62 6.96 11.98
N THR A 208 3.90 7.66 11.11
CA THR A 208 2.55 7.24 10.71
C THR A 208 2.58 5.90 9.99
N GLU A 209 3.52 5.73 9.05
CA GLU A 209 3.73 4.46 8.34
C GLU A 209 4.09 3.33 9.32
N LEU A 210 4.98 3.60 10.28
CA LEU A 210 5.36 2.64 11.32
C LEU A 210 4.16 2.19 12.18
N VAL A 211 3.31 3.14 12.60
CA VAL A 211 2.09 2.81 13.36
C VAL A 211 1.11 1.99 12.52
N ALA A 212 0.91 2.37 11.25
CA ALA A 212 0.04 1.62 10.34
C ALA A 212 0.55 0.18 10.11
N LEU A 213 1.86 0.00 9.93
CA LEU A 213 2.50 -1.31 9.82
C LEU A 213 2.36 -2.12 11.11
N GLY A 214 2.53 -1.50 12.27
CA GLY A 214 2.33 -2.14 13.57
C GLY A 214 0.89 -2.58 13.83
N CYS A 215 -0.10 -1.86 13.30
CA CYS A 215 -1.49 -2.31 13.31
C CYS A 215 -1.72 -3.46 12.33
N ASP A 216 -1.20 -3.35 11.10
CA ASP A 216 -1.42 -4.32 10.03
C ASP A 216 -0.74 -5.66 10.28
N ILE A 217 0.38 -5.69 11.01
CA ILE A 217 1.11 -6.92 11.32
C ILE A 217 0.28 -7.91 12.18
N LEU A 218 -0.73 -7.43 12.90
CA LEU A 218 -1.62 -8.28 13.69
C LEU A 218 -2.43 -9.24 12.82
N ILE A 219 -2.75 -8.84 11.58
CA ILE A 219 -3.57 -9.64 10.66
C ILE A 219 -2.86 -10.96 10.27
N PRO A 220 -1.64 -10.95 9.71
CA PRO A 220 -0.95 -12.20 9.42
C PRO A 220 -0.55 -12.95 10.69
N ILE A 221 -0.23 -12.27 11.80
CA ILE A 221 0.09 -12.93 13.07
C ILE A 221 -1.09 -13.78 13.59
N GLN A 222 -2.30 -13.21 13.61
CA GLN A 222 -3.51 -13.91 14.00
C GLN A 222 -3.82 -15.05 13.02
N SER A 223 -3.73 -14.79 11.71
CA SER A 223 -4.01 -15.79 10.67
C SER A 223 -3.06 -16.99 10.71
N LEU A 224 -1.82 -16.78 11.17
CA LEU A 224 -0.81 -17.83 11.34
C LEU A 224 -0.90 -18.55 12.69
N GLY A 225 -1.73 -18.07 13.61
CA GLY A 225 -1.82 -18.60 14.98
C GLY A 225 -0.55 -18.39 15.81
N TRP A 226 0.28 -17.38 15.46
CA TRP A 226 1.51 -17.08 16.19
C TRP A 226 1.26 -16.32 17.50
N LEU A 227 0.18 -15.56 17.55
CA LEU A 227 -0.29 -14.88 18.76
C LEU A 227 -1.82 -14.94 18.80
N ASP A 228 -2.36 -15.24 19.98
CA ASP A 228 -3.79 -15.23 20.23
C ASP A 228 -4.26 -13.78 20.43
N VAL A 229 -4.76 -13.18 19.36
CA VAL A 229 -5.34 -11.84 19.33
C VAL A 229 -6.79 -11.99 18.87
N ASP A 230 -7.71 -11.33 19.55
CA ASP A 230 -9.13 -11.38 19.22
C ASP A 230 -9.46 -10.59 17.94
N ASP A 231 -10.52 -11.02 17.25
CA ASP A 231 -10.98 -10.40 16.00
C ASP A 231 -11.39 -8.93 16.15
N LEU A 232 -11.81 -8.51 17.36
CA LEU A 232 -12.16 -7.12 17.64
C LEU A 232 -10.92 -6.24 17.64
N THR A 233 -9.84 -6.69 18.30
CA THR A 233 -8.55 -5.99 18.29
C THR A 233 -7.97 -5.89 16.88
N VAL A 234 -7.97 -7.00 16.12
CA VAL A 234 -7.45 -6.98 14.73
C VAL A 234 -8.29 -6.12 13.80
N GLY A 235 -9.62 -6.22 13.88
CA GLY A 235 -10.53 -5.35 13.11
C GLY A 235 -10.33 -3.88 13.44
N SER A 236 -10.18 -3.54 14.73
CA SER A 236 -9.96 -2.16 15.18
C SER A 236 -8.62 -1.60 14.71
N ALA A 237 -7.56 -2.40 14.79
CA ALA A 237 -6.24 -2.04 14.27
C ALA A 237 -6.29 -1.80 12.76
N ALA A 238 -7.01 -2.64 12.00
CA ALA A 238 -7.21 -2.47 10.57
C ALA A 238 -7.99 -1.18 10.22
N VAL A 239 -8.96 -0.77 11.04
CA VAL A 239 -9.63 0.54 10.89
C VAL A 239 -8.63 1.68 11.07
N VAL A 240 -7.83 1.65 12.14
CA VAL A 240 -6.83 2.69 12.44
C VAL A 240 -5.81 2.81 11.31
N SER A 241 -5.20 1.70 10.87
CA SER A 241 -4.22 1.72 9.79
C SER A 241 -4.81 2.23 8.47
N THR A 242 -6.05 1.84 8.15
CA THR A 242 -6.74 2.25 6.93
C THR A 242 -7.06 3.75 6.92
N LEU A 243 -7.42 4.33 8.07
CA LEU A 243 -7.65 5.77 8.19
C LEU A 243 -6.33 6.56 8.11
N LEU A 244 -5.29 6.08 8.79
CA LEU A 244 -3.97 6.71 8.78
C LEU A 244 -3.36 6.73 7.36
N MET A 245 -3.44 5.63 6.63
CA MET A 245 -2.94 5.55 5.25
C MET A 245 -3.91 6.18 4.25
N GLY A 246 -5.21 6.14 4.55
CA GLY A 246 -6.27 6.77 3.76
C GLY A 246 -6.07 8.28 3.58
N LYS A 247 -5.54 8.98 4.59
CA LYS A 247 -5.25 10.43 4.47
C LYS A 247 -4.22 10.72 3.36
N TYR A 248 -3.19 9.87 3.22
CA TYR A 248 -2.14 10.03 2.21
C TYR A 248 -2.67 9.67 0.83
N LYS A 249 -3.40 8.55 0.73
CA LYS A 249 -4.09 8.15 -0.50
C LYS A 249 -5.06 9.24 -0.97
N TRP A 250 -5.81 9.85 -0.05
CA TRP A 250 -6.73 10.94 -0.36
C TRP A 250 -5.98 12.13 -0.97
N ALA A 251 -4.92 12.61 -0.29
CA ALA A 251 -4.11 13.70 -0.78
C ALA A 251 -3.51 13.41 -2.17
N LYS A 252 -3.02 12.18 -2.39
CA LYS A 252 -2.48 11.73 -3.69
C LYS A 252 -3.53 11.79 -4.79
N VAL A 253 -4.74 11.27 -4.54
CA VAL A 253 -5.82 11.28 -5.54
C VAL A 253 -6.27 12.69 -5.87
N GLN A 254 -6.38 13.59 -4.88
CA GLN A 254 -6.74 14.98 -5.16
C GLN A 254 -5.66 15.73 -5.94
N ALA A 255 -4.38 15.43 -5.69
CA ALA A 255 -3.27 16.00 -6.46
C ALA A 255 -3.30 15.57 -7.93
N GLN A 256 -3.70 14.33 -8.21
CA GLN A 256 -3.88 13.82 -9.58
C GLN A 256 -5.13 14.39 -10.26
N GLY A 257 -6.24 14.52 -9.55
CA GLY A 257 -7.50 15.08 -10.07
C GLY A 257 -7.48 16.60 -10.27
N GLY A 258 -6.49 17.32 -9.74
CA GLY A 258 -6.25 18.74 -10.00
C GLY A 258 -5.32 19.02 -11.19
N ALA A 259 -4.76 17.99 -11.84
CA ALA A 259 -3.84 18.09 -12.97
C ALA A 259 -4.52 17.96 -14.36
N LEU A 260 -5.85 17.90 -14.39
CA LEU A 260 -6.71 17.90 -15.57
C LEU A 260 -7.49 19.21 -15.66
#